data_AF-X1ARC2-F1
#
_entry.id   AF-X1ARC2-F1
#
_cell.length_a   1.000
_cell.length_b   1.000
_cell.length_c   1.000
_cell.angle_alpha   90.00
_cell.angle_beta   90.00
_cell.angle_gamma   90.00
#
_symmetry.space_group_name_H-M   'P 1'
#
loop_
_entity.id
_entity.type
_entity.pdbx_description
1 polymer ?
#
loop_
_entity_poly.entity_id
_entity_poly.type
_entity_poly.pdbx_seq_one_letter_code
_entity_poly.pdbx_strand_id
1 'polypeptide(L)'
;TRFIRDRVAAAWYRIVDSSDPAHLQAGTRCEAVRDANGAARYAVKYASKMRQKRVPPDFRNVGRFWGHSDDVKPVPRETIQCTEDDVRELLKGWDYAPRPERVIYRILYGQSSRFQGRGKAVVPECDNARSNG
;
A
#
# COMPACT_ATOMS: atom_id res chain seq x y z
N THR A 1 -13.97 -20.25 19.88
CA THR A 1 -13.27 -19.18 19.12
C THR A 1 -12.07 -18.60 19.85
N ARG A 2 -12.17 -18.30 21.16
CA ARG A 2 -11.07 -17.73 21.98
C ARG A 2 -9.76 -18.53 21.92
N PHE A 3 -9.83 -19.86 22.08
CA PHE A 3 -8.66 -20.74 22.00
C PHE A 3 -7.88 -20.64 20.68
N ILE A 4 -8.57 -20.63 19.54
CA ILE A 4 -7.93 -20.54 18.22
C ILE A 4 -7.23 -19.19 18.06
N ARG A 5 -7.90 -18.10 18.47
CA ARG A 5 -7.30 -16.77 18.48
C ARG A 5 -6.04 -16.72 19.33
N ASP A 6 -6.09 -17.26 20.55
CA ASP A 6 -4.97 -17.21 21.47
C ASP A 6 -3.78 -18.05 20.93
N ARG A 7 -4.05 -19.19 20.27
CA ARG A 7 -3.01 -19.97 19.57
C ARG A 7 -2.40 -19.23 18.38
N VAL A 8 -3.21 -18.54 17.58
CA VAL A 8 -2.72 -17.76 16.44
C VAL A 8 -1.90 -16.57 16.91
N ALA A 9 -2.32 -15.88 17.97
CA ALA A 9 -1.56 -14.80 18.60
C ALA A 9 -0.20 -15.28 19.15
N ALA A 10 -0.17 -16.42 19.85
CA ALA A 10 1.08 -17.00 20.34
C ALA A 10 2.02 -17.42 19.21
N ALA A 11 1.47 -18.03 18.14
CA ALA A 11 2.26 -18.39 16.97
C ALA A 11 2.81 -17.15 16.25
N TRP A 12 2.01 -16.09 16.11
CA TRP A 12 2.41 -14.82 15.54
C TRP A 12 3.53 -14.17 16.34
N TYR A 13 3.37 -14.03 17.66
CA TYR A 13 4.37 -13.48 18.57
C TYR A 13 5.73 -14.18 18.42
N ARG A 14 5.72 -15.52 18.37
CA ARG A 14 6.92 -16.33 18.16
C ARG A 14 7.56 -16.16 16.78
N ILE A 15 6.77 -16.01 15.72
CA ILE A 15 7.30 -15.84 14.35
C ILE A 15 7.92 -14.45 14.17
N VAL A 16 7.30 -13.43 14.76
CA VAL A 16 7.79 -12.04 14.67
C VAL A 16 9.03 -11.84 15.53
N ASP A 17 9.14 -12.55 16.65
CA ASP A 17 10.31 -12.60 17.54
C ASP A 17 10.83 -11.21 17.97
N SER A 18 9.94 -10.22 18.04
CA SER A 18 10.32 -8.84 18.34
C SER A 18 10.42 -8.54 19.85
N SER A 19 10.13 -9.52 20.71
CA SER A 19 9.97 -9.36 22.17
C SER A 19 8.96 -8.29 22.60
N ASP A 20 8.10 -7.80 21.70
CA ASP A 20 7.13 -6.74 21.98
C ASP A 20 5.77 -7.34 22.39
N PRO A 21 5.33 -7.17 23.64
CA PRO A 21 4.04 -7.68 24.11
C PRO A 21 2.84 -7.16 23.30
N ALA A 22 2.98 -6.03 22.61
CA ALA A 22 1.95 -5.51 21.73
C ALA A 22 1.59 -6.50 20.62
N HIS A 23 2.52 -7.31 20.11
CA HIS A 23 2.19 -8.34 19.09
C HIS A 23 1.35 -9.50 19.64
N LEU A 24 1.41 -9.76 20.94
CA LEU A 24 0.50 -10.72 21.59
C LEU A 24 -0.89 -10.09 21.81
N GLN A 25 -0.94 -8.78 22.07
CA GLN A 25 -2.16 -8.04 22.42
C GLN A 25 -2.92 -7.46 21.21
N ALA A 26 -2.22 -7.16 20.10
CA ALA A 26 -2.75 -6.50 18.90
C ALA A 26 -3.86 -7.30 18.19
N GLY A 27 -4.13 -8.52 18.66
CA GLY A 27 -5.34 -9.25 18.34
C GLY A 27 -5.30 -9.81 16.92
N THR A 28 -4.92 -11.07 16.77
CA THR A 28 -5.10 -11.77 15.51
C THR A 28 -6.59 -11.96 15.25
N ARG A 29 -7.11 -11.49 14.11
CA ARG A 29 -8.52 -11.69 13.75
C ARG A 29 -8.73 -13.14 13.32
N CYS A 30 -9.60 -13.85 14.01
CA CYS A 30 -10.00 -15.21 13.65
C CYS A 30 -11.50 -15.25 13.38
N GLU A 31 -11.89 -15.66 12.18
CA GLU A 31 -13.27 -15.75 11.74
C GLU A 31 -13.58 -17.17 11.27
N ALA A 32 -14.85 -17.56 11.35
CA ALA A 32 -15.31 -18.80 10.77
C ALA A 32 -15.26 -18.71 9.23
N VAL A 33 -14.78 -19.78 8.60
CA VAL A 33 -14.81 -19.91 7.14
C VAL A 33 -16.27 -20.00 6.68
N ARG A 34 -16.69 -19.09 5.80
CA ARG A 34 -18.06 -19.04 5.25
C ARG A 34 -18.24 -19.94 4.02
N ASP A 35 -17.17 -20.14 3.26
CA ASP A 35 -17.12 -21.01 2.09
C ASP A 35 -15.77 -21.75 2.06
N ALA A 36 -15.82 -23.08 2.14
CA ALA A 36 -14.63 -23.92 2.18
C ALA A 36 -13.81 -23.84 0.88
N ASN A 37 -14.49 -23.76 -0.28
CA ASN A 37 -13.81 -23.65 -1.57
C ASN A 37 -13.15 -22.28 -1.73
N GLY A 38 -13.83 -21.21 -1.30
CA GLY A 38 -13.26 -19.87 -1.21
C GLY A 38 -12.03 -19.81 -0.33
N ALA A 39 -12.06 -20.42 0.86
CA ALA A 39 -10.91 -20.50 1.76
C ALA A 39 -9.73 -21.28 1.16
N ALA A 40 -9.99 -22.42 0.52
CA ALA A 40 -8.96 -23.22 -0.13
C ALA A 40 -8.29 -22.45 -1.28
N ARG A 41 -9.08 -21.82 -2.16
CA ARG A 41 -8.58 -20.97 -3.25
C ARG A 41 -7.77 -19.78 -2.72
N TYR A 42 -8.23 -19.16 -1.64
CA TYR A 42 -7.49 -18.08 -0.98
C TYR A 42 -6.13 -18.58 -0.50
N ALA A 43 -6.08 -19.68 0.26
CA ALA A 43 -4.84 -20.26 0.76
C ALA A 43 -3.86 -20.60 -0.39
N VAL A 44 -4.34 -21.27 -1.44
CA VAL A 44 -3.53 -21.62 -2.62
C VAL A 44 -3.01 -20.37 -3.33
N LYS A 45 -3.82 -19.32 -3.49
CA LYS A 45 -3.41 -18.06 -4.13
C LYS A 45 -2.23 -17.38 -3.41
N TYR A 46 -2.17 -17.45 -2.08
CA TYR A 46 -1.05 -16.86 -1.32
C TYR A 46 0.13 -17.84 -1.19
N ALA A 47 -0.13 -19.14 -1.19
CA ALA A 47 0.92 -20.16 -1.25
C ALA A 47 1.64 -20.16 -2.62
N SER A 48 0.97 -19.88 -3.72
CA SER A 48 1.58 -19.86 -5.06
C SER A 48 2.52 -18.67 -5.30
N LYS A 49 2.42 -17.61 -4.49
CA LYS A 49 3.27 -16.40 -4.58
C LYS A 49 4.67 -16.58 -3.95
N MET A 50 5.27 -17.76 -4.02
CA MET A 50 6.59 -18.04 -3.42
C MET A 50 7.70 -17.14 -3.95
N ARG A 51 7.64 -16.77 -5.24
CA ARG A 51 8.61 -15.83 -5.84
C ARG A 51 8.64 -14.48 -5.11
N GLN A 52 7.50 -13.97 -4.63
CA GLN A 52 7.42 -12.70 -3.89
C GLN A 52 8.03 -12.78 -2.48
N LYS A 53 8.24 -14.00 -1.98
CA LYS A 53 8.82 -14.27 -0.65
C LYS A 53 10.32 -14.49 -0.68
N ARG A 54 10.92 -14.57 -1.89
CA ARG A 54 12.36 -14.69 -2.07
C ARG A 54 12.98 -13.30 -1.99
N VAL A 55 13.59 -13.02 -0.85
CA VAL A 55 14.34 -11.80 -0.60
C VAL A 55 15.69 -11.92 -1.34
N PRO A 56 16.08 -10.95 -2.18
CA PRO A 56 17.41 -10.98 -2.79
C PRO A 56 18.51 -10.90 -1.71
N PRO A 57 19.67 -11.55 -1.90
CA PRO A 57 20.70 -11.69 -0.85
C PRO A 57 21.20 -10.37 -0.27
N ASP A 58 21.18 -9.30 -1.08
CA ASP A 58 21.68 -7.98 -0.69
C ASP A 58 20.72 -7.23 0.24
N PHE A 59 19.49 -7.71 0.41
CA PHE A 59 18.49 -7.09 1.27
C PHE A 59 18.48 -7.75 2.65
N ARG A 60 18.67 -6.94 3.70
CA ARG A 60 18.57 -7.35 5.11
C ARG A 60 17.38 -6.65 5.78
N ASN A 61 16.80 -7.26 6.81
CA ASN A 61 15.72 -6.68 7.62
C ASN A 61 14.47 -6.25 6.83
N VAL A 62 14.05 -7.06 5.86
CA VAL A 62 12.96 -6.74 4.89
C VAL A 62 11.53 -6.68 5.45
N GLY A 63 11.36 -6.63 6.77
CA GLY A 63 10.03 -6.49 7.37
C GLY A 63 9.31 -5.22 6.89
N ARG A 64 10.04 -4.10 6.80
CA ARG A 64 9.55 -2.80 6.28
C ARG A 64 9.69 -2.65 4.76
N PHE A 65 9.76 -3.74 3.99
CA PHE A 65 9.82 -3.60 2.53
C PHE A 65 8.53 -3.01 1.93
N TRP A 66 7.39 -3.17 2.62
CA TRP A 66 6.06 -2.75 2.15
C TRP A 66 5.45 -1.58 2.93
N GLY A 67 6.19 -1.02 3.89
CA GLY A 67 5.80 0.14 4.68
C GLY A 67 6.82 1.25 4.47
N HIS A 68 6.35 2.46 4.19
CA HIS A 68 7.23 3.59 3.99
C HIS A 68 7.72 4.13 5.36
N SER A 69 9.05 4.22 5.53
CA SER A 69 9.79 4.97 6.57
C SER A 69 9.28 6.40 6.72
N ASP A 70 8.86 6.99 7.86
CA ASP A 70 8.37 8.41 7.89
C ASP A 70 9.23 9.42 7.07
N ASP A 71 10.52 9.14 6.90
CA ASP A 71 11.50 9.90 6.10
C ASP A 71 11.40 9.75 4.55
N VAL A 72 10.63 8.80 4.01
CA VAL A 72 10.55 8.49 2.56
C VAL A 72 9.19 8.89 1.96
N LYS A 73 8.61 10.02 2.39
CA LYS A 73 7.22 10.37 2.03
C LYS A 73 7.13 10.54 0.52
N PRO A 74 6.17 9.90 -0.17
CA PRO A 74 6.03 10.08 -1.60
C PRO A 74 5.68 11.54 -1.88
N VAL A 75 6.67 12.29 -2.35
CA VAL A 75 6.49 13.68 -2.76
C VAL A 75 5.86 13.69 -4.16
N PRO A 76 4.76 14.44 -4.38
CA PRO A 76 4.21 14.63 -5.72
C PRO A 76 5.28 15.18 -6.66
N ARG A 77 5.47 14.56 -7.83
CA ARG A 77 6.46 15.04 -8.83
C ARG A 77 6.03 16.35 -9.49
N GLU A 78 4.74 16.46 -9.77
CA GLU A 78 4.13 17.62 -10.43
C GLU A 78 2.79 17.90 -9.76
N THR A 79 2.48 19.19 -9.59
CA THR A 79 1.16 19.64 -9.16
C THR A 79 0.50 20.37 -10.33
N ILE A 80 -0.72 19.95 -10.66
CA ILE A 80 -1.49 20.47 -11.79
C ILE A 80 -2.77 21.07 -11.23
N GLN A 81 -2.96 22.37 -11.45
CA GLN A 81 -4.24 23.02 -11.21
C GLN A 81 -5.13 22.74 -12.42
N CYS A 82 -6.24 22.04 -12.19
CA CYS A 82 -7.19 21.68 -13.25
C CYS A 82 -8.60 21.61 -12.67
N THR A 83 -9.59 21.86 -13.53
CA THR A 83 -10.99 21.65 -13.21
C THR A 83 -11.37 20.18 -13.43
N GLU A 84 -12.55 19.78 -12.94
CA GLU A 84 -13.05 18.42 -13.22
C GLU A 84 -13.20 18.18 -14.73
N ASP A 85 -13.64 19.17 -15.49
CA ASP A 85 -13.83 19.08 -16.94
C ASP A 85 -12.51 18.84 -17.68
N ASP A 86 -11.43 19.51 -17.26
CA ASP A 86 -10.09 19.27 -17.81
C ASP A 86 -9.63 17.82 -17.58
N VAL A 87 -9.91 17.27 -16.40
CA VAL A 87 -9.59 15.88 -16.08
C VAL A 87 -10.43 14.92 -16.93
N ARG A 88 -11.72 15.21 -17.15
CA ARG A 88 -12.59 14.39 -18.02
C ARG A 88 -12.11 14.40 -19.46
N GLU A 89 -11.68 15.55 -19.97
CA GLU A 89 -11.14 15.69 -21.31
C GLU A 89 -9.90 14.80 -21.50
N LEU A 90 -8.98 14.83 -20.52
CA LEU A 90 -7.76 14.02 -20.55
C LEU A 90 -8.04 12.52 -20.41
N LEU A 91 -9.11 12.14 -19.73
CA LEU A 91 -9.55 10.76 -19.55
C LEU A 91 -10.45 10.26 -20.68
N LYS A 92 -10.70 11.03 -21.75
CA LYS A 92 -11.43 10.54 -22.92
C LYS A 92 -10.77 9.25 -23.47
N GLY A 93 -11.61 8.29 -23.80
CA GLY A 93 -11.18 6.96 -24.26
C GLY A 93 -10.54 6.09 -23.18
N TRP A 94 -10.65 6.44 -21.89
CA TRP A 94 -10.25 5.54 -20.81
C TRP A 94 -11.43 4.63 -20.43
N ASP A 95 -11.23 3.32 -20.55
CA ASP A 95 -12.28 2.31 -20.32
C ASP A 95 -12.92 2.36 -18.91
N TYR A 96 -12.20 2.93 -17.95
CA TYR A 96 -12.62 3.04 -16.56
C TYR A 96 -13.08 4.45 -16.19
N ALA A 97 -13.25 5.36 -17.16
CA ALA A 97 -13.78 6.67 -16.88
C ALA A 97 -15.21 6.55 -16.29
N PRO A 98 -15.51 7.22 -15.17
CA PRO A 98 -16.84 7.21 -14.60
C PRO A 98 -17.83 7.90 -15.56
N ARG A 99 -19.10 7.49 -15.49
CA ARG A 99 -20.18 8.13 -16.25
C ARG A 99 -20.24 9.64 -15.93
N PRO A 100 -20.75 10.49 -16.86
CA PRO A 100 -20.79 11.94 -16.68
C PRO A 100 -21.46 12.40 -15.39
N GLU A 101 -22.46 11.65 -14.90
CA GLU A 101 -23.25 12.01 -13.72
C GLU A 101 -22.54 11.66 -12.40
N ARG A 102 -21.39 10.98 -12.44
CA ARG A 102 -20.64 10.56 -11.26
C ARG A 102 -19.33 11.33 -11.15
N VAL A 103 -19.03 11.84 -9.95
CA VAL A 103 -17.76 12.50 -9.63
C VAL A 103 -16.57 11.61 -9.99
N ILE A 104 -15.48 12.22 -10.47
CA ILE A 104 -14.24 11.52 -10.80
C ILE A 104 -13.63 10.87 -9.54
N TYR A 105 -12.98 9.73 -9.72
CA TYR A 105 -12.24 9.09 -8.63
C TYR A 105 -11.13 10.00 -8.09
N ARG A 106 -11.02 10.06 -6.75
CA ARG A 106 -9.96 10.80 -6.08
C ARG A 106 -8.54 10.34 -6.48
N ILE A 107 -8.39 9.09 -6.90
CA ILE A 107 -7.10 8.50 -7.27
C ILE A 107 -7.23 7.83 -8.64
N LEU A 108 -6.40 8.23 -9.59
CA LEU A 108 -6.36 7.71 -10.96
C LEU A 108 -5.09 6.88 -11.16
N TYR A 109 -5.19 5.57 -10.99
CA TYR A 109 -4.02 4.69 -11.11
C TYR A 109 -3.52 4.60 -12.56
N GLY A 110 -2.20 4.76 -12.74
CA GLY A 110 -1.53 4.57 -14.02
C GLY A 110 -1.82 5.63 -15.08
N GLN A 111 -2.50 6.73 -14.73
CA GLN A 111 -2.86 7.78 -15.70
C GLN A 111 -1.85 8.93 -15.76
N SER A 112 -0.75 8.89 -15.00
CA SER A 112 0.20 10.02 -14.87
C SER A 112 0.75 10.51 -16.22
N SER A 113 0.96 9.64 -17.20
CA SER A 113 1.45 10.01 -18.53
C SER A 113 0.52 10.96 -19.28
N ARG A 114 -0.81 10.87 -19.05
CA ARG A 114 -1.80 11.76 -19.67
C ARG A 114 -1.73 13.20 -19.14
N PHE A 115 -1.04 13.40 -18.03
CA PHE A 115 -0.94 14.68 -17.33
C PHE A 115 0.46 15.31 -17.39
N GLN A 116 1.44 14.63 -17.99
CA GLN A 116 2.84 15.09 -18.05
C GLN A 116 2.98 16.44 -18.75
N GLY A 117 3.82 17.32 -18.19
CA GLY A 117 4.19 18.60 -18.81
C GLY A 117 3.13 19.70 -18.67
N ARG A 118 2.01 19.43 -18.01
CA ARG A 118 0.96 20.42 -17.68
C ARG A 118 1.08 20.95 -16.25
N GLY A 119 1.93 20.33 -15.44
CA GLY A 119 2.14 20.69 -14.04
C GLY A 119 3.31 21.62 -13.84
N LYS A 120 3.27 22.36 -12.73
CA LYS A 120 4.49 22.95 -12.19
C LYS A 120 5.23 21.83 -11.46
N ALA A 121 6.51 21.66 -11.79
CA ALA A 121 7.39 20.77 -11.03
C ALA A 121 7.38 21.21 -9.57
N VAL A 122 7.16 20.27 -8.65
CA VAL A 122 7.37 20.54 -7.24
C VAL A 122 8.87 20.49 -7.03
N VAL A 123 9.50 21.65 -6.84
CA VAL A 123 10.87 21.69 -6.35
C VAL A 123 10.84 21.16 -4.91
N PRO A 124 11.53 20.06 -4.59
CA PRO A 124 11.66 19.66 -3.21
C PRO A 124 12.46 20.76 -2.52
N GLU A 125 11.85 21.44 -1.55
CA GLU A 125 12.56 22.29 -0.62
C GLU A 125 13.49 21.36 0.18
N CYS A 126 14.77 21.34 -0.19
CA CYS A 126 15.79 20.69 0.62
C CYS A 126 15.85 21.48 1.93
N ASP A 127 15.17 20.98 2.95
CA ASP A 127 15.24 21.53 4.31
C ASP A 127 16.71 21.74 4.69
N ASN A 128 16.98 22.99 5.07
CA ASN A 128 18.29 23.50 5.46
C ASN A 128 19.03 22.48 6.32
N ALA A 129 20.25 22.16 5.89
CA ALA A 129 21.29 21.70 6.79
C ALA A 129 21.35 22.67 7.98
N ARG A 130 20.79 22.29 9.12
CA ARG A 130 21.14 22.88 10.40
C ARG A 130 22.52 22.35 10.77
N SER A 131 23.53 22.90 10.11
CA SER A 131 24.77 23.22 10.81
C SER A 131 24.41 24.18 11.95
N ASN A 132 24.64 23.77 13.20
CA ASN A 132 24.94 24.67 14.31
C ASN A 132 25.33 23.86 15.56
N GLY A 133 26.57 24.08 16.00
CA GLY A 133 27.01 23.97 17.41
C GLY A 133 27.63 22.65 17.81
#